data_AF-A0A2P8G819-F1
#
_entry.id   AF-A0A2P8G819-F1
#
_cell.length_a   1.000
_cell.length_b   1.000
_cell.length_c   1.000
_cell.angle_alpha   90.00
_cell.angle_beta   90.00
_cell.angle_gamma   90.00
#
_symmetry.space_group_name_H-M   'P 1'
#
loop_
_entity.id
_entity.type
_entity.pdbx_description
1 polymer ?
#
loop_
_entity_poly.entity_id
_entity_poly.type
_entity_poly.pdbx_seq_one_letter_code
_entity_poly.pdbx_strand_id
1 'polypeptide(L)'
;METTEEFRARLHDLMKQADIAIKESNDYLIRRGVVVDLTEWVTIKEYCRRFGIKNTETVSNWIKRGIVPEDDTLIIEEFNNIRMIRAKPYLTSSKQNAETSISD
;
A
#
# COMPACT_ATOMS: atom_id res chain seq x y z
N MET A 1 -12.28 20.02 -40.03
CA MET A 1 -12.23 20.43 -38.61
C MET A 1 -12.82 19.28 -37.83
N GLU A 2 -12.11 18.79 -36.83
CA GLU A 2 -12.67 17.81 -35.90
C GLU A 2 -13.85 18.45 -35.15
N THR A 3 -14.94 17.72 -35.02
CA THR A 3 -16.11 18.17 -34.28
C THR A 3 -15.88 18.04 -32.78
N THR A 4 -16.59 18.85 -31.99
CA THR A 4 -16.50 18.80 -30.52
C THR A 4 -16.79 17.41 -29.95
N GLU A 5 -17.64 16.62 -30.62
CA GLU A 5 -17.97 15.25 -30.21
C GLU A 5 -16.86 14.25 -30.52
N GLU A 6 -16.18 14.38 -31.66
CA GLU A 6 -15.00 13.56 -31.99
C GLU A 6 -13.84 13.84 -31.01
N PHE A 7 -13.65 15.11 -30.64
CA PHE A 7 -12.67 15.51 -29.63
C PHE A 7 -12.96 14.89 -28.26
N ARG A 8 -14.23 14.92 -27.81
CA ARG A 8 -14.67 14.32 -26.54
C ARG A 8 -14.49 12.81 -26.51
N ALA A 9 -14.86 12.12 -27.58
CA ALA A 9 -14.71 10.67 -27.68
C ALA A 9 -13.25 10.24 -27.59
N ARG A 10 -12.34 10.97 -28.26
CA ARG A 10 -10.90 10.72 -28.21
C ARG A 10 -10.29 11.01 -26.84
N LEU A 11 -10.74 12.06 -26.17
CA LEU A 11 -10.31 12.38 -24.80
C LEU A 11 -10.75 11.31 -23.81
N HIS A 12 -11.98 10.83 -23.92
CA HIS A 12 -12.52 9.77 -23.08
C HIS A 12 -11.79 8.43 -23.31
N ASP A 13 -11.46 8.10 -24.56
CA ASP A 13 -10.69 6.91 -24.89
C ASP A 13 -9.26 6.99 -24.32
N LEU A 14 -8.61 8.16 -24.45
CA LEU A 14 -7.30 8.41 -23.84
C LEU A 14 -7.32 8.26 -22.31
N MET A 15 -8.35 8.79 -21.64
CA MET A 15 -8.53 8.64 -20.20
C MET A 15 -8.75 7.18 -19.80
N LYS A 16 -9.54 6.43 -20.57
CA LYS A 16 -9.78 5.01 -20.34
C LYS A 16 -8.52 4.17 -20.53
N GLN A 17 -7.72 4.47 -21.56
CA GLN A 17 -6.42 3.83 -21.77
C GLN A 17 -5.43 4.16 -20.65
N ALA A 18 -5.43 5.40 -20.15
CA ALA A 18 -4.64 5.77 -18.99
C ALA A 18 -5.08 5.02 -17.72
N ASP A 19 -6.39 4.89 -17.48
CA ASP A 19 -6.93 4.12 -16.36
C ASP A 19 -6.60 2.62 -16.46
N ILE A 20 -6.63 2.06 -17.68
CA ILE A 20 -6.22 0.67 -17.94
C ILE A 20 -4.72 0.52 -17.69
N ALA A 21 -3.87 1.40 -18.21
CA ALA A 21 -2.43 1.36 -17.97
C ALA A 21 -2.08 1.53 -16.47
N ILE A 22 -2.82 2.38 -15.75
CA ILE A 22 -2.68 2.53 -14.29
C ILE A 22 -3.10 1.25 -13.56
N LYS A 23 -4.16 0.58 -14.02
CA LYS A 23 -4.63 -0.71 -13.45
C LYS A 23 -3.73 -1.90 -13.82
N GLU A 24 -3.14 -1.90 -15.01
CA GLU A 24 -2.23 -2.94 -15.51
C GLU A 24 -0.82 -2.80 -14.93
N SER A 25 -0.44 -1.62 -14.44
CA SER A 25 0.82 -1.40 -13.73
C SER A 25 0.90 -2.07 -12.35
N ASN A 26 -0.11 -2.84 -11.93
CA ASN A 26 -0.36 -3.07 -10.51
C ASN A 26 0.03 -4.43 -9.93
N ASP A 27 0.60 -5.38 -10.67
CA ASP A 27 0.77 -6.72 -10.08
C ASP A 27 2.19 -7.16 -9.71
N TYR A 28 3.27 -6.58 -10.25
CA TYR A 28 4.61 -7.03 -9.85
C TYR A 28 5.66 -5.93 -9.90
N LEU A 29 6.23 -5.57 -8.75
CA LEU A 29 7.49 -4.83 -8.69
C LEU A 29 8.61 -5.86 -8.93
N ILE A 30 9.02 -6.02 -10.19
CA ILE A 30 10.10 -6.94 -10.57
C ILE A 30 11.44 -6.22 -10.33
N ARG A 31 12.21 -6.67 -9.34
CA ARG A 31 13.59 -6.20 -9.08
C ARG A 31 14.55 -7.38 -8.99
N ARG A 32 15.55 -7.46 -9.88
CA ARG A 32 16.69 -8.40 -9.79
C ARG A 32 16.32 -9.85 -9.39
N GLY A 33 15.19 -10.37 -9.89
CA GLY A 33 14.70 -11.72 -9.58
C GLY A 33 13.81 -11.84 -8.33
N VAL A 34 13.59 -10.75 -7.58
CA VAL A 34 12.62 -10.68 -6.48
C VAL A 34 11.35 -10.04 -7.01
N VAL A 35 10.30 -10.85 -7.09
CA VAL A 35 8.95 -10.45 -7.46
C VAL A 35 8.26 -9.98 -6.18
N VAL A 36 8.09 -8.67 -6.01
CA VAL A 36 7.30 -8.13 -4.89
C VAL A 36 5.85 -8.07 -5.34
N ASP A 37 5.04 -8.96 -4.77
CA ASP A 37 3.60 -8.98 -4.97
C ASP A 37 2.96 -7.76 -4.29
N LEU A 38 2.38 -6.88 -5.11
CA LEU A 38 1.77 -5.62 -4.66
C LEU A 38 0.37 -5.82 -4.04
N THR A 39 -0.16 -7.03 -4.10
CA THR A 39 -1.35 -7.41 -3.32
C THR A 39 -0.99 -7.60 -1.85
N GLU A 40 0.17 -8.19 -1.58
CA GLU A 40 0.68 -8.48 -0.24
C GLU A 40 1.48 -7.31 0.34
N TRP A 41 2.36 -6.70 -0.43
CA TRP A 41 3.21 -5.59 0.00
C TRP A 41 2.69 -4.29 -0.56
N VAL A 42 2.27 -3.39 0.33
CA VAL A 42 1.64 -2.12 -0.05
C VAL A 42 2.42 -0.95 0.53
N THR A 43 2.41 0.19 -0.16
CA THR A 43 2.94 1.43 0.42
C THR A 43 2.13 1.83 1.66
N ILE A 44 2.71 2.60 2.58
CA ILE A 44 1.99 3.11 3.76
C ILE A 44 0.72 3.87 3.36
N LYS A 45 0.78 4.66 2.29
CA LYS A 45 -0.37 5.41 1.76
C LYS A 45 -1.50 4.49 1.31
N GLU A 46 -1.16 3.43 0.58
CA GLU A 46 -2.13 2.45 0.11
C GLU A 46 -2.71 1.62 1.28
N TYR A 47 -1.87 1.25 2.25
CA TYR A 47 -2.34 0.62 3.49
C TYR A 47 -3.36 1.49 4.22
N CYS A 48 -3.07 2.79 4.39
CA CYS A 48 -4.02 3.72 4.98
C CYS A 48 -5.35 3.77 4.24
N ARG A 49 -5.31 3.75 2.89
CA ARG A 49 -6.51 3.72 2.05
C ARG A 49 -7.31 2.42 2.24
N ARG A 50 -6.64 1.26 2.22
CA ARG A 50 -7.29 -0.06 2.37
C ARG A 50 -7.92 -0.28 3.74
N PHE A 51 -7.26 0.19 4.80
CA PHE A 51 -7.68 -0.03 6.18
C PHE A 51 -8.37 1.19 6.83
N GLY A 52 -8.68 2.23 6.05
CA GLY A 52 -9.42 3.42 6.53
C GLY A 52 -8.66 4.27 7.55
N ILE A 53 -7.32 4.24 7.53
CA ILE A 53 -6.48 5.01 8.45
C ILE A 53 -6.30 6.42 7.90
N LYS A 54 -6.62 7.43 8.72
CA LYS A 54 -6.66 8.83 8.30
C LYS A 54 -5.28 9.43 7.95
N ASN A 55 -4.23 8.99 8.64
CA ASN A 55 -2.89 9.56 8.49
C ASN A 55 -1.82 8.46 8.35
N THR A 56 -0.92 8.64 7.38
CA THR A 56 0.27 7.81 7.18
C THR A 56 1.23 7.85 8.37
N GLU A 57 1.26 8.94 9.12
CA GLU A 57 2.10 9.09 10.31
C GLU A 57 1.70 8.12 11.43
N THR A 58 0.42 7.76 11.53
CA THR A 58 -0.05 6.72 12.47
C THR A 58 0.65 5.40 12.20
N VAL A 59 0.75 5.00 10.93
CA VAL A 59 1.41 3.76 10.52
C VAL A 59 2.92 3.87 10.70
N SER A 60 3.53 5.00 10.35
CA SER A 60 4.96 5.26 10.64
C SER A 60 5.28 5.13 12.13
N ASN A 61 4.39 5.61 13.00
CA ASN A 61 4.51 5.47 14.45
C ASN A 61 4.31 4.02 14.91
N TRP A 62 3.45 3.24 14.25
CA TRP A 62 3.31 1.80 14.55
C TRP A 62 4.59 1.03 14.25
N ILE A 63 5.25 1.34 13.14
CA ILE A 63 6.55 0.75 12.80
C ILE A 63 7.60 1.13 13.85
N LYS A 64 7.69 2.41 14.23
CA LYS A 64 8.62 2.87 15.29
C LYS A 64 8.36 2.23 16.66
N ARG A 65 7.10 1.88 16.95
CA ARG A 65 6.67 1.24 18.21
C ARG A 65 6.73 -0.28 18.17
N GLY A 66 7.08 -0.89 17.03
CA GLY A 66 7.09 -2.34 16.85
C GLY A 66 5.70 -2.99 16.79
N ILE A 67 4.62 -2.21 16.61
CA ILE A 67 3.26 -2.73 16.36
C ILE A 67 3.20 -3.39 14.98
N VAL A 68 3.90 -2.79 14.01
CA VAL A 68 4.23 -3.46 12.75
C VAL A 68 5.63 -4.06 12.94
N PRO A 69 5.77 -5.40 12.91
CA PRO A 69 7.07 -6.06 13.01
C PRO A 69 8.00 -5.64 11.87
N GLU A 70 9.31 -5.64 12.12
CA GLU A 70 10.31 -5.34 11.07
C GLU A 70 10.21 -6.31 9.88
N ASP A 71 9.89 -7.59 10.14
CA ASP A 71 9.64 -8.62 9.12
C ASP A 71 8.44 -8.32 8.20
N ASP A 72 7.55 -7.42 8.62
CA ASP A 72 6.42 -6.95 7.83
C ASP A 72 6.68 -5.55 7.24
N THR A 73 7.92 -5.07 7.29
CA THR A 73 8.36 -3.83 6.67
C THR A 73 9.40 -4.10 5.60
N LEU A 74 9.25 -3.43 4.45
CA LEU A 74 10.20 -3.50 3.35
C LEU A 74 10.59 -2.08 2.98
N ILE A 75 11.89 -1.80 2.91
CA ILE A 75 12.42 -0.53 2.40
C ILE A 75 13.06 -0.81 1.05
N ILE A 76 12.62 -0.06 0.04
CA ILE A 76 13.19 -0.13 -1.30
C ILE A 76 14.03 1.12 -1.52
N GLU A 77 15.34 0.99 -1.27
CA GLU A 77 16.31 2.10 -1.35
C GLU A 77 16.40 2.69 -2.76
N GLU A 78 16.25 1.87 -3.79
CA GLU A 78 16.33 2.27 -5.20
C GLU A 78 15.21 3.21 -5.65
N PHE A 79 14.10 3.23 -4.93
CA PHE A 79 12.96 4.10 -5.23
C PHE A 79 12.82 5.15 -4.14
N ASN A 80 13.87 5.96 -3.90
CA ASN A 80 13.84 7.04 -2.92
C ASN A 80 13.43 6.56 -1.51
N ASN A 81 13.94 5.39 -1.09
CA ASN A 81 13.63 4.78 0.20
C ASN A 81 12.12 4.58 0.44
N ILE A 82 11.34 4.24 -0.60
CA ILE A 82 9.92 3.93 -0.43
C ILE A 82 9.78 2.79 0.59
N ARG A 83 8.95 3.04 1.59
CA ARG A 83 8.61 2.08 2.64
C ARG A 83 7.28 1.41 2.32
N MET A 84 7.30 0.08 2.32
CA MET A 84 6.17 -0.79 2.13
C MET A 84 5.94 -1.62 3.38
N ILE A 85 4.69 -2.04 3.58
CA ILE A 85 4.27 -2.89 4.68
C ILE A 85 3.33 -3.98 4.18
N ARG A 86 3.27 -5.11 4.90
CA ARG A 86 2.36 -6.20 4.55
C ARG A 86 0.90 -5.77 4.77
N ALA A 87 0.02 -6.09 3.81
CA ALA A 87 -1.39 -5.74 3.77
C ALA A 87 -2.27 -6.60 4.70
N LYS A 88 -1.95 -6.62 6.00
CA LYS A 88 -2.72 -7.32 7.04
C LYS A 88 -3.08 -6.35 8.19
N PRO A 89 -4.18 -6.59 8.91
CA PRO A 89 -4.53 -5.76 10.06
C PRO A 89 -3.51 -5.95 11.20
N TYR A 90 -2.92 -4.86 11.68
CA TYR A 90 -2.12 -4.87 12.90
C TYR A 90 -2.99 -4.47 14.10
N LEU A 91 -3.06 -5.32 15.12
CA LEU A 91 -3.73 -5.00 16.37
C LEU A 91 -2.85 -4.02 17.15
N THR A 92 -3.32 -2.79 17.34
CA THR A 92 -2.74 -1.91 18.35
C THR A 92 -2.99 -2.56 19.70
N SER A 93 -1.93 -2.85 20.46
CA SER A 93 -2.00 -3.42 21.80
C SER A 93 -2.63 -2.44 22.80
N SER A 94 -3.95 -2.25 22.73
CA SER A 94 -4.76 -1.89 23.90
C SER A 94 -5.43 -3.12 24.53
N LYS A 95 -5.14 -4.32 24.01
CA LYS A 95 -5.65 -5.61 24.53
C LYS A 95 -4.61 -6.73 24.51
N GLN A 96 -3.43 -6.51 25.10
CA GLN A 96 -2.47 -7.59 25.38
C GLN A 96 -2.06 -7.69 26.86
N ASN A 97 -2.66 -6.88 27.75
CA ASN A 97 -2.45 -6.97 29.20
C ASN A 97 -3.70 -7.54 29.92
N ALA A 98 -4.25 -8.66 29.47
CA ALA A 98 -5.34 -9.32 30.18
C ALA A 98 -5.26 -10.86 30.25
N GLU A 99 -4.27 -11.51 29.62
CA GLU A 99 -4.25 -12.99 29.56
C GLU A 99 -2.94 -13.64 30.05
N THR A 100 -2.01 -12.90 30.67
CA THR A 100 -0.78 -13.50 31.25
C THR A 100 -0.69 -13.35 32.77
N SER A 101 -1.82 -13.34 33.48
CA SER A 101 -1.84 -13.37 34.95
C SER A 101 -2.92 -14.30 35.49
N ILE A 102 -3.06 -15.49 34.91
CA ILE A 102 -3.63 -16.66 35.60
C ILE A 102 -2.88 -17.91 35.10
N SER A 103 -1.79 -18.27 35.76
CA SER A 103 -1.44 -19.67 36.03
C SER A 103 -0.49 -19.66 37.22
N ASP A 104 -0.93 -20.39 38.24
CA ASP A 104 -0.37 -20.52 39.59
C ASP A 104 1.06 -21.09 39.62
#